data_AF-A0A956QL47-F1
#
_entry.id   AF-A0A956QL47-F1
#
_cell.length_a   1.000
_cell.length_b   1.000
_cell.length_c   1.000
_cell.angle_alpha   90.00
_cell.angle_beta   90.00
_cell.angle_gamma   90.00
#
_symmetry.space_group_name_H-M   'P 1'
#
loop_
_entity.id
_entity.type
_entity.pdbx_description
1 polymer ?
#
loop_
_entity_poly.entity_id
_entity_poly.type
_entity_poly.pdbx_seq_one_letter_code
_entity_poly.pdbx_strand_id
1 'polypeptide(L)'
;MQNKRSLKNVVLTKKYHWLYIGKMMTLSWALVVLLYGALISRVYTLYEAGVDVPMTGFLIGGTAIALALMAAIGVMGVLTAHRVAGPHIKLRNTFDAIAEGNLDQPLRFRKDDQLEEVEESFNNMMDRLRERLRKAEGAPVAAE
;
A
#
# COMPACT_ATOMS: atom_id res chain seq x y z
N MET A 1 18.12 14.30 -6.31
CA MET A 1 17.05 15.19 -5.81
C MET A 1 15.95 14.36 -5.18
N GLN A 2 15.82 14.43 -3.86
CA GLN A 2 14.83 13.68 -3.07
C GLN A 2 13.43 14.22 -3.37
N ASN A 3 12.61 13.44 -4.07
CA ASN A 3 11.22 13.80 -4.32
C ASN A 3 10.44 13.70 -3.00
N LYS A 4 10.30 14.84 -2.32
CA LYS A 4 9.52 14.98 -1.08
C LYS A 4 8.12 14.45 -1.34
N ARG A 5 7.72 13.50 -0.51
CA ARG A 5 6.38 12.89 -0.43
C ARG A 5 5.32 13.99 -0.33
N SER A 6 4.84 14.47 -1.48
CA SER A 6 3.81 15.51 -1.55
C SER A 6 2.47 14.89 -1.15
N LEU A 7 1.90 15.38 -0.05
CA LEU A 7 0.60 14.97 0.48
C LEU A 7 -0.52 15.02 -0.58
N LYS A 8 -0.35 15.81 -1.65
CA LYS A 8 -1.29 15.90 -2.78
C LYS A 8 -1.46 14.57 -3.52
N ASN A 9 -0.42 13.73 -3.61
CA ASN A 9 -0.50 12.44 -4.30
C ASN A 9 -1.33 11.40 -3.54
N VAL A 10 -1.45 11.55 -2.21
CA VAL A 10 -2.27 10.69 -1.36
C VAL A 10 -3.76 10.94 -1.59
N VAL A 11 -4.16 12.21 -1.76
CA VAL A 11 -5.56 12.58 -2.01
C VAL A 11 -6.05 12.01 -3.35
N LEU A 12 -5.18 11.98 -4.38
CA LEU A 12 -5.53 11.48 -5.71
C LEU A 12 -5.77 9.95 -5.77
N THR A 13 -5.18 9.19 -4.85
CA THR A 13 -5.25 7.71 -4.81
C THR A 13 -6.10 7.15 -3.67
N LYS A 14 -6.54 8.03 -2.76
CA LYS A 14 -7.41 7.73 -1.63
C LYS A 14 -8.63 6.89 -2.03
N LYS A 15 -9.15 7.06 -3.24
CA LYS A 15 -10.36 6.37 -3.73
C LYS A 15 -10.24 4.83 -3.75
N TYR A 16 -9.07 4.28 -4.08
CA TYR A 16 -8.94 2.84 -4.35
C TYR A 16 -8.28 2.04 -3.22
N HIS A 17 -7.18 2.53 -2.63
CA HIS A 17 -6.42 1.75 -1.64
C HIS A 17 -6.89 1.96 -0.19
N TRP A 18 -7.59 3.07 0.09
CA TRP A 18 -8.11 3.36 1.43
C TRP A 18 -9.15 2.34 1.90
N LEU A 19 -9.93 1.77 0.97
CA LEU A 19 -10.92 0.74 1.30
C LEU A 19 -10.26 -0.54 1.81
N TYR A 20 -9.17 -0.98 1.17
CA TYR A 20 -8.45 -2.19 1.57
C TYR A 20 -7.64 -1.98 2.85
N ILE A 21 -6.87 -0.89 2.92
CA ILE A 21 -6.04 -0.58 4.09
C ILE A 21 -6.92 -0.30 5.31
N GLY A 22 -8.01 0.44 5.12
CA GLY A 22 -9.01 0.69 6.17
C GLY A 22 -9.62 -0.61 6.69
N LYS A 23 -10.04 -1.53 5.81
CA LYS A 23 -10.57 -2.84 6.22
C LYS A 23 -9.55 -3.65 7.03
N MET A 24 -8.31 -3.73 6.57
CA MET A 24 -7.24 -4.43 7.30
C MET A 24 -6.97 -3.79 8.67
N MET A 25 -6.94 -2.46 8.75
CA MET A 25 -6.77 -1.74 10.02
C MET A 25 -7.93 -2.00 10.98
N THR A 26 -9.17 -1.98 10.50
CA THR A 26 -10.35 -2.29 11.34
C THR A 26 -10.30 -3.71 11.88
N LEU A 27 -9.87 -4.68 11.07
CA LEU A 27 -9.69 -6.06 11.52
C LEU A 27 -8.56 -6.18 12.56
N SER A 28 -7.43 -5.51 12.34
CA SER A 28 -6.32 -5.50 13.30
C SER A 28 -6.70 -4.84 14.62
N TRP A 29 -7.41 -3.71 14.61
CA TRP A 29 -7.89 -3.08 15.84
C TRP A 29 -8.94 -3.93 16.56
N ALA A 30 -9.87 -4.54 15.83
CA ALA A 30 -10.83 -5.48 16.42
C ALA A 30 -10.12 -6.65 17.11
N LEU A 31 -9.08 -7.20 16.48
CA LEU A 31 -8.26 -8.25 17.08
C LEU A 31 -7.54 -7.77 18.36
N VAL A 32 -6.96 -6.57 18.36
CA VAL A 32 -6.32 -6.01 19.56
C VAL A 32 -7.33 -5.85 20.70
N VAL A 33 -8.54 -5.34 20.41
CA VAL A 33 -9.61 -5.19 21.39
C VAL A 33 -10.06 -6.55 21.93
N LEU A 34 -10.23 -7.55 21.06
CA LEU A 34 -10.59 -8.92 21.47
C LEU A 34 -9.53 -9.54 22.38
N LEU A 35 -8.24 -9.42 22.02
CA LEU A 35 -7.14 -9.94 22.83
C LEU A 35 -7.03 -9.21 24.18
N TYR A 36 -7.25 -7.89 24.19
CA TYR A 36 -7.25 -7.10 25.41
C TYR A 36 -8.42 -7.48 26.33
N GLY A 37 -9.61 -7.70 25.77
CA GLY A 37 -10.76 -8.23 26.52
C GLY A 37 -10.51 -9.63 27.09
N ALA A 38 -9.89 -10.52 26.31
CA ALA A 38 -9.49 -11.85 26.77
C ALA A 38 -8.45 -11.78 27.90
N LEU A 39 -7.50 -10.84 27.83
CA LEU A 39 -6.52 -10.59 28.90
C LEU A 39 -7.22 -10.16 30.18
N ILE A 40 -8.14 -9.18 30.11
CA ILE A 40 -8.91 -8.73 31.28
C ILE A 40 -9.71 -9.89 31.89
N SER A 41 -10.38 -10.68 31.05
CA SER A 41 -11.12 -11.87 31.51
C SER A 41 -10.20 -12.85 32.24
N ARG A 42 -8.98 -13.08 31.74
CA ARG A 42 -8.01 -13.95 32.43
C ARG A 42 -7.55 -13.39 33.77
N VAL A 43 -7.24 -12.11 33.85
CA VAL A 43 -6.89 -11.46 35.12
C VAL A 43 -8.03 -11.56 36.12
N TYR A 44 -9.28 -11.38 35.68
CA TYR A 44 -10.46 -11.51 36.53
C TYR A 44 -10.63 -12.93 37.10
N THR A 45 -10.47 -13.97 36.27
CA THR A 45 -10.57 -15.36 36.77
C THR A 45 -9.48 -15.73 37.77
N LEU A 46 -8.28 -15.16 37.65
CA LEU A 46 -7.19 -15.38 38.61
C LEU A 46 -7.45 -14.66 39.94
N TYR A 47 -8.01 -13.45 39.87
CA TYR A 47 -8.43 -12.70 41.04
C TYR A 47 -9.50 -13.44 41.85
N GLU A 48 -10.54 -13.98 41.19
CA GLU A 48 -11.55 -14.81 41.85
C GLU A 48 -10.99 -16.10 42.45
N ALA A 49 -9.95 -16.68 41.84
CA ALA A 49 -9.25 -17.85 42.37
C ALA A 49 -8.37 -17.53 43.60
N GLY A 50 -8.39 -16.29 44.11
CA GLY A 50 -7.62 -15.86 45.27
C GLY A 50 -6.13 -15.62 44.99
N VAL A 51 -5.74 -15.55 43.72
CA VAL A 51 -4.38 -15.18 43.33
C VAL A 51 -4.21 -13.68 43.52
N ASP A 52 -3.21 -13.26 44.29
CA ASP A 52 -2.88 -11.84 44.43
C ASP A 52 -2.29 -11.32 43.12
N VAL A 53 -3.13 -10.62 42.36
CA VAL A 53 -2.76 -9.96 41.11
C VAL A 53 -2.78 -8.45 41.31
N PRO A 54 -1.69 -7.71 40.97
CA PRO A 54 -1.66 -6.25 41.03
C PRO A 54 -2.54 -5.64 39.92
N MET A 55 -3.86 -5.66 40.13
CA MET A 55 -4.90 -5.32 39.15
C MET A 55 -4.66 -3.96 38.50
N THR A 56 -4.38 -2.93 39.31
CA THR A 56 -4.13 -1.56 38.82
C THR A 56 -2.93 -1.51 37.87
N GLY A 57 -1.84 -2.21 38.20
CA GLY A 57 -0.64 -2.25 37.37
C GLY A 57 -0.89 -2.98 36.04
N PHE A 58 -1.59 -4.12 36.08
CA PHE A 58 -1.97 -4.87 34.90
C PHE A 58 -2.90 -4.07 33.98
N LEU A 59 -3.90 -3.37 34.54
CA LEU A 59 -4.83 -2.55 33.76
C LEU A 59 -4.12 -1.36 33.13
N ILE A 60 -3.31 -0.60 33.88
CA ILE A 60 -2.58 0.54 33.34
C ILE A 60 -1.57 0.10 32.28
N GLY A 61 -0.75 -0.91 32.59
CA GLY A 61 0.27 -1.43 31.67
C GLY A 61 -0.35 -2.04 30.41
N GLY A 62 -1.36 -2.89 30.58
CA GLY A 62 -2.08 -3.51 29.47
C GLY A 62 -2.78 -2.49 28.57
N THR A 63 -3.43 -1.47 29.16
CA THR A 63 -4.05 -0.38 28.39
C THR A 63 -3.01 0.41 27.61
N ALA A 64 -1.89 0.78 28.25
CA ALA A 64 -0.82 1.53 27.61
C ALA A 64 -0.24 0.77 26.41
N ILE A 65 0.00 -0.54 26.56
CA ILE A 65 0.48 -1.41 25.47
C ILE A 65 -0.56 -1.50 24.35
N ALA A 66 -1.84 -1.71 24.68
CA ALA A 66 -2.91 -1.80 23.68
C ALA A 66 -3.04 -0.50 22.86
N LEU A 67 -3.00 0.65 23.52
CA LEU A 67 -3.01 1.97 22.87
C LEU A 67 -1.78 2.17 21.98
N ALA A 68 -0.59 1.81 22.47
CA ALA A 68 0.65 1.91 21.69
C ALA A 68 0.59 1.03 20.43
N LEU A 69 0.08 -0.21 20.54
CA LEU A 69 -0.11 -1.10 19.40
C LEU A 69 -1.12 -0.54 18.40
N MET A 70 -2.27 -0.05 18.86
CA MET A 70 -3.27 0.56 17.99
C MET A 70 -2.71 1.77 17.23
N ALA A 71 -1.94 2.63 17.91
CA ALA A 71 -1.26 3.77 17.30
C ALA A 71 -0.22 3.33 16.27
N ALA A 72 0.61 2.34 16.60
CA ALA A 72 1.63 1.80 15.69
C ALA A 72 0.99 1.22 14.40
N ILE A 73 -0.08 0.43 14.56
CA ILE A 73 -0.88 -0.09 13.43
C ILE A 73 -1.45 1.05 12.59
N GLY A 74 -1.97 2.10 13.25
CA GLY A 74 -2.47 3.31 12.60
C GLY A 74 -1.43 3.99 11.71
N VAL A 75 -0.26 4.26 12.27
CA VAL A 75 0.86 4.90 11.55
C VAL A 75 1.33 4.02 10.39
N MET A 76 1.52 2.71 10.62
CA MET A 76 1.92 1.78 9.56
C MET A 76 0.89 1.72 8.42
N GLY A 77 -0.40 1.71 8.74
CA GLY A 77 -1.47 1.75 7.73
C GLY A 77 -1.38 2.98 6.83
N VAL A 78 -1.18 4.17 7.41
CA VAL A 78 -1.02 5.42 6.66
C VAL A 78 0.24 5.42 5.79
N LEU A 79 1.37 4.94 6.33
CA LEU A 79 2.63 4.86 5.58
C LEU A 79 2.52 3.91 4.38
N THR A 80 1.89 2.75 4.58
CA THR A 80 1.63 1.78 3.52
C THR A 80 0.73 2.39 2.44
N ALA A 81 -0.34 3.09 2.82
CA ALA A 81 -1.22 3.78 1.87
C ALA A 81 -0.44 4.78 1.00
N HIS A 82 0.47 5.54 1.60
CA HIS A 82 1.33 6.47 0.89
C HIS A 82 2.29 5.76 -0.08
N ARG A 83 2.84 4.60 0.28
CA ARG A 83 3.79 3.88 -0.58
C ARG A 83 3.10 3.37 -1.84
N VAL A 84 1.92 2.74 -1.69
CA VAL A 84 1.16 2.16 -2.82
C VAL A 84 0.59 3.22 -3.76
N ALA A 85 0.28 4.42 -3.26
CA ALA A 85 -0.19 5.54 -4.08
C ALA A 85 0.76 5.93 -5.22
N GLY A 86 2.08 5.89 -4.97
CA GLY A 86 3.09 6.34 -5.92
C GLY A 86 3.11 5.54 -7.21
N PRO A 87 3.33 4.21 -7.16
CA PRO A 87 3.33 3.34 -8.33
C PRO A 87 2.02 3.40 -9.12
N HIS A 88 0.88 3.46 -8.43
CA HIS A 88 -0.42 3.52 -9.09
C HIS A 88 -0.62 4.78 -9.93
N ILE A 89 -0.23 5.96 -9.41
CA ILE A 89 -0.27 7.21 -10.19
C ILE A 89 0.69 7.12 -11.37
N LYS A 90 1.89 6.57 -11.14
CA LYS A 90 2.91 6.45 -12.19
C LYS A 90 2.42 5.58 -13.34
N LEU A 91 1.81 4.42 -13.04
CA LEU A 91 1.19 3.54 -14.02
C LEU A 91 0.10 4.26 -14.81
N ARG A 92 -0.87 4.86 -14.11
CA ARG A 92 -1.98 5.59 -14.77
C ARG A 92 -1.45 6.64 -15.73
N ASN A 93 -0.55 7.52 -15.26
CA ASN A 93 -0.02 8.58 -16.09
C ASN A 93 0.80 8.06 -17.29
N THR A 94 1.52 6.93 -17.14
CA THR A 94 2.22 6.29 -18.26
C THR A 94 1.24 5.70 -19.26
N PHE A 95 0.16 5.07 -18.82
CA PHE A 95 -0.87 4.54 -19.71
C PHE A 95 -1.62 5.65 -20.45
N ASP A 96 -1.97 6.74 -19.77
CA ASP A 96 -2.59 7.92 -20.36
C ASP A 96 -1.70 8.52 -21.46
N ALA A 97 -0.39 8.68 -21.20
CA ALA A 97 0.56 9.19 -22.19
C ALA A 97 0.67 8.30 -23.45
N ILE A 98 0.63 6.97 -23.26
CA ILE A 98 0.66 6.01 -24.36
C ILE A 98 -0.65 6.05 -25.16
N ALA A 99 -1.79 6.21 -24.49
CA ALA A 99 -3.09 6.38 -25.14
C ALA A 99 -3.16 7.67 -25.97
N GLU A 100 -2.42 8.71 -25.57
CA GLU A 100 -2.24 9.97 -26.32
C GLU A 100 -1.22 9.84 -27.48
N GLY A 101 -0.61 8.66 -27.68
CA GLY A 101 0.32 8.38 -28.77
C GLY A 101 1.80 8.53 -28.42
N ASN A 102 2.15 8.88 -27.17
CA ASN A 102 3.54 8.94 -26.74
C ASN A 102 4.05 7.53 -26.39
N LEU A 103 4.48 6.80 -27.42
CA LEU A 103 5.01 5.45 -27.26
C LEU A 103 6.41 5.42 -26.65
N ASP A 104 7.16 6.52 -26.68
CA ASP A 104 8.56 6.58 -26.21
C ASP A 104 8.70 6.76 -24.70
N GLN A 105 7.59 6.85 -23.95
CA GLN A 105 7.57 6.98 -22.50
C GLN A 105 7.95 5.66 -21.79
N PRO A 106 9.14 5.52 -21.15
CA PRO A 106 9.46 4.33 -20.39
C PRO A 106 8.74 4.33 -19.02
N LEU A 107 8.39 3.13 -18.55
CA LEU A 107 7.93 2.93 -17.18
C LEU A 107 9.13 2.72 -16.25
N ARG A 108 9.21 3.54 -15.20
CA ARG A 108 10.24 3.46 -14.17
C ARG A 108 9.68 3.90 -12.82
N PHE A 109 9.76 3.04 -11.82
CA PHE A 109 9.39 3.30 -10.44
C PHE A 109 10.62 3.70 -9.61
N ARG A 110 10.41 3.95 -8.32
CA ARG A 110 11.50 4.25 -7.39
C ARG A 110 12.08 2.91 -6.90
N LYS A 111 13.36 2.90 -6.51
CA LYS A 111 14.03 1.72 -5.95
C LYS A 111 13.25 1.09 -4.79
N ASP A 112 12.65 1.92 -3.95
CA ASP A 112 11.88 1.47 -2.79
C ASP A 112 10.49 0.92 -3.15
N ASP A 113 10.07 0.93 -4.42
CA ASP A 113 8.78 0.37 -4.82
C ASP A 113 8.88 -1.14 -5.12
N GLN A 114 10.10 -1.70 -5.35
CA GLN A 114 10.36 -3.13 -5.61
C GLN A 114 9.53 -3.69 -6.80
N LEU A 115 9.45 -2.93 -7.88
CA LEU A 115 8.65 -3.24 -9.07
C LEU A 115 9.52 -3.37 -10.33
N GLU A 116 10.81 -3.69 -10.19
CA GLU A 116 11.76 -3.75 -11.31
C GLU A 116 11.31 -4.74 -12.40
N GLU A 117 10.81 -5.91 -12.01
CA GLU A 117 10.31 -6.93 -12.97
C GLU A 117 9.11 -6.44 -13.79
N VAL A 118 8.25 -5.60 -13.18
CA VAL A 118 7.11 -4.98 -13.86
C VAL A 118 7.57 -3.92 -14.84
N GLU A 119 8.58 -3.11 -14.46
CA GLU A 119 9.21 -2.14 -15.36
C GLU A 119 9.82 -2.83 -16.58
N GLU A 120 10.60 -3.88 -16.35
CA GLU A 120 11.29 -4.62 -17.41
C GLU A 120 10.27 -5.25 -18.38
N SER A 121 9.28 -5.96 -17.84
CA SER A 121 8.24 -6.60 -18.65
C SER A 121 7.44 -5.59 -19.47
N PHE A 122 7.09 -4.45 -18.87
CA PHE A 122 6.36 -3.39 -19.55
C PHE A 122 7.20 -2.72 -20.66
N ASN A 123 8.45 -2.38 -20.37
CA ASN A 123 9.31 -1.72 -21.34
C ASN A 123 9.61 -2.65 -22.53
N ASN A 124 9.87 -3.94 -22.29
CA ASN A 124 10.05 -4.94 -23.36
C ASN A 124 8.78 -5.08 -24.24
N MET A 125 7.58 -5.07 -23.63
CA MET A 125 6.33 -5.03 -24.38
C MET A 125 6.25 -3.80 -25.29
N MET A 126 6.58 -2.61 -24.77
CA MET A 126 6.56 -1.37 -25.55
C MET A 126 7.59 -1.38 -26.68
N ASP A 127 8.79 -1.91 -26.45
CA ASP A 127 9.83 -2.04 -27.48
C ASP A 127 9.34 -2.91 -28.65
N ARG A 128 8.71 -4.05 -28.35
CA ARG A 128 8.12 -4.93 -29.36
C ARG A 128 6.97 -4.26 -30.11
N LEU A 129 6.15 -3.47 -29.43
CA LEU A 129 5.05 -2.74 -30.06
C LEU A 129 5.58 -1.69 -31.05
N ARG A 130 6.59 -0.91 -30.65
CA ARG A 130 7.24 0.07 -31.53
C ARG A 130 7.88 -0.60 -32.74
N GLU A 131 8.54 -1.74 -32.55
CA GLU A 131 9.15 -2.49 -33.66
C GLU A 131 8.09 -2.93 -34.69
N ARG A 132 6.92 -3.39 -34.23
CA ARG A 132 5.81 -3.79 -35.12
C ARG A 132 5.23 -2.60 -35.87
N LEU A 133 5.03 -1.46 -35.21
CA LEU A 133 4.53 -0.25 -35.85
C LEU A 133 5.48 0.24 -36.94
N ARG A 134 6.79 0.30 -36.65
CA ARG A 134 7.81 0.67 -37.64
C ARG A 134 7.81 -0.27 -38.86
N LYS A 135 7.60 -1.56 -38.66
CA LYS A 135 7.48 -2.54 -39.76
C LYS A 135 6.21 -2.32 -40.58
N ALA A 136 5.10 -1.95 -39.95
CA ALA A 136 3.85 -1.65 -40.64
C ALA A 136 3.93 -0.35 -41.45
N GLU A 137 4.59 0.69 -40.92
CA GLU A 137 4.81 1.97 -41.61
C GLU A 137 5.82 1.85 -42.78
N GLY A 138 6.79 0.93 -42.68
CA GLY A 138 7.78 0.67 -43.71
C GLY A 138 7.35 -0.33 -44.79
N ALA A 139 6.16 -0.92 -44.70
CA ALA A 139 5.63 -1.80 -45.72
C ALA A 139 5.14 -0.96 -46.91
N PRO A 140 5.61 -1.20 -48.16
CA PRO A 140 5.08 -0.50 -49.31
C PRO A 140 3.58 -0.76 -49.38
N VAL A 141 2.78 0.31 -49.48
CA VAL A 141 1.37 0.24 -49.84
C VAL A 141 1.31 -0.64 -51.08
N ALA A 142 0.79 -1.86 -50.94
CA ALA A 142 0.70 -2.79 -52.04
C ALA A 142 -0.03 -2.06 -53.17
N ALA A 143 0.71 -1.81 -54.25
CA ALA A 143 0.21 -1.14 -55.42
C ALA A 143 -0.93 -2.00 -56.00
N GLU A 144 -2.16 -1.50 -55.88
CA GLU A 144 -3.27 -1.85 -56.77
C GLU A 144 -3.20 -0.99 -58.04
#